data_AF-A0A923B1T3-F1
#
_entry.id   AF-A0A923B1T3-F1
#
_cell.length_a   1.000
_cell.length_b   1.000
_cell.length_c   1.000
_cell.angle_alpha   90.00
_cell.angle_beta   90.00
_cell.angle_gamma   90.00
#
_symmetry.space_group_name_H-M   'P 1'
#
loop_
_entity.id
_entity.type
_entity.pdbx_description
1 polymer ?
#
loop_
_entity_poly.entity_id
_entity_poly.type
_entity_poly.pdbx_seq_one_letter_code
_entity_poly.pdbx_strand_id
1 'polypeptide(L)'
;MPKLGQVTGVVTLEGQPLENALVKFQPPDGRASEGRTDAGGRYSLRFDNQNYGAKLGTHDVSISTRADARSEPPTPDGKEGQVIPAQPERVPAKYLKPGALSAEVKAGSNTFDFALTTK
;
A
#
# COMPACT_ATOMS: atom_id res chain seq x y z
N MET A 1 -5.11 -21.06 -9.59
CA MET A 1 -4.69 -19.72 -9.10
C MET A 1 -5.91 -18.81 -9.06
N PRO A 2 -6.05 -17.92 -8.05
CA PRO A 2 -7.16 -16.96 -8.02
C PRO A 2 -7.11 -16.05 -9.24
N LYS A 3 -8.27 -15.62 -9.75
CA LYS A 3 -8.33 -14.58 -10.79
C LYS A 3 -7.95 -13.24 -10.15
N LEU A 4 -6.93 -12.60 -10.69
CA LEU A 4 -6.43 -11.31 -10.21
C LEU A 4 -6.73 -10.22 -11.25
N GLY A 5 -7.09 -9.03 -10.76
CA GLY A 5 -7.06 -7.78 -11.52
C GLY A 5 -5.80 -7.00 -11.15
N GLN A 6 -5.09 -6.45 -12.14
CA GLN A 6 -3.95 -5.57 -11.88
C GLN A 6 -4.48 -4.28 -11.24
N VAL A 7 -3.86 -3.86 -10.14
CA VAL A 7 -4.26 -2.66 -9.40
C VAL A 7 -3.08 -1.73 -9.27
N THR A 8 -3.29 -0.49 -9.69
CA THR A 8 -2.37 0.64 -9.53
C THR A 8 -3.14 1.85 -9.03
N GLY A 9 -2.43 2.91 -8.63
CA GLY A 9 -3.06 4.17 -8.27
C GLY A 9 -2.10 5.14 -7.63
N VAL A 10 -2.64 6.27 -7.18
CA VAL A 10 -1.92 7.33 -6.50
C VAL A 10 -2.58 7.64 -5.16
N VAL A 11 -1.78 7.79 -4.11
CA VAL A 11 -2.23 8.28 -2.81
C VAL A 11 -1.70 9.68 -2.57
N THR A 12 -2.58 10.58 -2.16
CA THR A 12 -2.22 11.92 -1.70
C THR A 12 -2.74 12.17 -0.29
N LEU A 13 -2.08 13.07 0.45
CA LEU A 13 -2.54 13.61 1.71
C LEU A 13 -2.53 15.13 1.62
N GLU A 14 -3.68 15.77 1.80
CA GLU A 14 -3.84 17.23 1.62
C GLU A 14 -3.36 17.71 0.24
N GLY A 15 -3.65 16.92 -0.80
CA GLY A 15 -3.27 17.20 -2.19
C GLY A 15 -1.79 16.98 -2.53
N GLN A 16 -0.95 16.61 -1.56
CA GLN A 16 0.46 16.29 -1.78
C GLN A 16 0.66 14.77 -1.97
N PRO A 17 1.54 14.33 -2.87
CA PRO A 17 1.89 12.91 -2.99
C PRO A 17 2.31 12.30 -1.67
N LEU A 18 1.72 11.17 -1.30
CA LEU A 18 2.03 10.51 -0.04
C LEU A 18 2.96 9.34 -0.28
N GLU A 19 4.26 9.56 -0.08
CA GLU A 19 5.28 8.51 -0.21
C GLU A 19 5.28 7.51 0.96
N ASN A 20 5.84 6.32 0.73
CA ASN A 20 6.07 5.28 1.74
C ASN A 20 4.82 4.77 2.46
N ALA A 21 3.62 5.06 1.95
CA ALA A 21 2.35 4.58 2.47
C ALA A 21 2.10 3.14 2.02
N LEU A 22 1.84 2.26 2.97
CA LEU A 22 1.33 0.92 2.74
C LEU A 22 -0.17 1.00 2.44
N VAL A 23 -0.54 0.65 1.22
CA VAL A 23 -1.92 0.48 0.75
C VAL A 23 -2.27 -0.99 0.81
N LYS A 24 -3.35 -1.33 1.52
CA LYS A 24 -3.80 -2.71 1.71
C LYS A 24 -5.24 -2.87 1.24
N PHE A 25 -5.47 -3.87 0.39
CA PHE A 25 -6.78 -4.27 -0.10
C PHE A 25 -7.13 -5.63 0.53
N GLN A 26 -8.12 -5.64 1.41
CA GLN A 26 -8.61 -6.82 2.11
C GLN A 26 -9.94 -7.27 1.46
N PRO A 27 -9.97 -8.43 0.78
CA PRO A 27 -11.24 -8.99 0.31
C PRO A 27 -12.05 -9.54 1.50
N PRO A 28 -13.38 -9.69 1.36
CA PRO A 28 -14.24 -10.37 2.34
C PRO A 28 -13.75 -11.78 2.68
N ASP A 29 -13.17 -12.47 1.68
CA ASP A 29 -12.62 -13.81 1.83
C ASP A 29 -11.23 -13.93 1.17
N GLY A 30 -10.27 -14.39 1.96
CA GLY A 30 -8.92 -14.73 1.49
C GLY A 30 -7.85 -13.68 1.83
N ARG A 31 -6.75 -13.77 1.08
CA ARG A 31 -5.51 -13.01 1.33
C ARG A 31 -5.62 -11.57 0.83
N ALA A 32 -5.13 -10.65 1.64
CA ALA A 32 -4.99 -9.24 1.27
C ALA A 32 -3.89 -9.02 0.22
N SER A 33 -4.05 -7.99 -0.60
CA SER A 33 -3.01 -7.52 -1.52
C SER A 33 -2.48 -6.17 -1.05
N GLU A 34 -1.18 -5.96 -1.19
CA GLU A 34 -0.49 -4.82 -0.57
C GLU A 34 0.47 -4.16 -1.56
N GLY A 35 0.63 -2.84 -1.45
CA GLY A 35 1.58 -2.06 -2.24
C GLY A 35 2.06 -0.86 -1.44
N ARG A 36 3.33 -0.47 -1.62
CA ARG A 36 3.89 0.72 -0.98
C ARG A 36 4.03 1.83 -2.01
N THR A 37 3.66 3.06 -1.63
CA THR A 37 3.75 4.21 -2.53
C THR A 37 5.19 4.68 -2.70
N ASP A 38 5.54 5.11 -3.92
CA ASP A 38 6.81 5.76 -4.25
C ASP A 38 6.80 7.27 -3.89
N ALA A 39 7.88 7.98 -4.20
CA ALA A 39 8.01 9.42 -3.96
C ALA A 39 6.93 10.27 -4.69
N GLY A 40 6.35 9.73 -5.77
CA GLY A 40 5.23 10.33 -6.49
C GLY A 40 3.86 9.91 -5.96
N GLY A 41 3.79 9.20 -4.83
CA GLY A 41 2.57 8.67 -4.26
C GLY A 41 1.99 7.48 -5.03
N ARG A 42 2.69 6.95 -6.04
CA ARG A 42 2.17 5.88 -6.90
C ARG A 42 2.38 4.52 -6.26
N TYR A 43 1.40 3.63 -6.37
CA TYR A 43 1.50 2.26 -5.89
C TYR A 43 1.05 1.25 -6.94
N SER A 44 1.51 0.01 -6.78
CA SER A 44 0.99 -1.18 -7.45
C SER A 44 0.81 -2.27 -6.41
N LEU A 45 -0.35 -2.94 -6.42
CA LEU A 45 -0.59 -4.02 -5.46
C LEU A 45 0.09 -5.31 -5.89
N ARG A 46 0.51 -6.08 -4.89
CA ARG A 46 0.99 -7.45 -5.01
C ARG A 46 0.13 -8.36 -4.16
N PHE A 47 -0.30 -9.46 -4.74
CA PHE A 47 -1.03 -10.51 -4.03
C PHE A 47 -0.06 -11.42 -3.27
N ASP A 48 1.12 -11.68 -3.85
CA ASP A 48 2.23 -12.40 -3.23
C ASP A 48 3.58 -11.99 -3.88
N ASN A 49 4.65 -12.72 -3.58
CA ASN A 49 6.00 -12.43 -4.07
C ASN A 49 6.15 -12.59 -5.59
N GLN A 50 5.26 -13.31 -6.26
CA GLN A 50 5.34 -13.62 -7.69
C GLN A 50 4.21 -12.96 -8.49
N ASN A 51 3.10 -12.62 -7.84
CA ASN A 51 1.86 -12.20 -8.51
C ASN A 51 1.47 -10.76 -8.13
N TYR A 52 1.25 -9.94 -9.16
CA TYR A 52 0.74 -8.58 -9.03
C TYR A 52 -0.79 -8.54 -9.13
N GLY A 53 -1.38 -7.52 -8.51
CA GLY A 53 -2.82 -7.29 -8.49
C GLY A 53 -3.51 -7.76 -7.21
N ALA A 54 -4.83 -7.83 -7.27
CA ALA A 54 -5.70 -8.24 -6.19
C ALA A 54 -6.82 -9.14 -6.71
N LYS A 55 -7.41 -9.95 -5.82
CA LYS A 55 -8.55 -10.81 -6.16
C LYS A 55 -9.71 -9.98 -6.74
N LEU A 56 -10.46 -10.53 -7.69
CA LEU A 56 -11.66 -9.84 -8.21
C LEU A 56 -12.72 -9.69 -7.11
N GLY A 57 -13.46 -8.59 -7.15
CA GLY A 57 -14.54 -8.27 -6.21
C GLY A 57 -14.26 -7.05 -5.34
N THR A 58 -15.11 -6.80 -4.35
CA THR A 58 -14.99 -5.68 -3.42
C THR A 58 -13.89 -5.94 -2.39
N HIS A 59 -13.13 -4.91 -2.04
CA HIS A 59 -12.13 -4.91 -0.99
C HIS A 59 -12.36 -3.75 -0.04
N ASP A 60 -12.14 -4.01 1.23
CA ASP A 60 -11.90 -2.99 2.24
C ASP A 60 -10.46 -2.49 2.09
N VAL A 61 -10.30 -1.17 2.03
CA VAL A 61 -9.00 -0.54 1.83
C VAL A 61 -8.57 0.18 3.10
N SER A 62 -7.31 -0.04 3.50
CA SER A 62 -6.64 0.73 4.54
C SER A 62 -5.28 1.25 4.05
N ILE A 63 -4.87 2.40 4.59
CA ILE A 63 -3.64 3.08 4.21
C ILE A 63 -2.91 3.52 5.48
N SER A 64 -1.65 3.12 5.62
CA SER A 64 -0.80 3.46 6.77
C SER A 64 0.59 3.89 6.32
N THR A 65 1.15 4.91 6.96
CA THR A 65 2.55 5.33 6.75
C THR A 65 3.49 4.84 7.85
N ARG A 66 2.96 4.16 8.87
CA ARG A 66 3.77 3.59 9.94
C ARG A 66 4.79 2.60 9.37
N ALA A 67 6.04 2.76 9.77
CA ALA A 67 7.10 1.79 9.53
C ALA A 67 7.93 1.65 10.80
N ASP A 68 8.23 0.41 11.19
CA ASP A 68 9.15 0.17 12.30
C ASP A 68 10.59 0.43 11.87
N ALA A 69 11.47 0.68 12.84
CA ALA A 69 12.89 0.83 12.58
C ALA A 69 13.43 -0.46 11.97
N ARG A 70 14.30 -0.34 10.96
CA ARG A 70 14.90 -1.49 10.29
C ARG A 70 16.36 -1.19 9.96
N SER A 71 17.19 -2.22 10.03
CA SER A 71 18.56 -2.13 9.54
C SER A 71 18.61 -2.63 8.10
N GLU A 72 19.27 -1.86 7.25
CA GLU A 72 19.66 -2.38 5.94
C GLU A 72 20.67 -3.52 6.11
N PRO A 73 20.71 -4.48 5.18
CA PRO A 73 21.78 -5.47 5.16
C PRO A 73 23.13 -4.77 4.88
N PRO A 74 24.26 -5.36 5.33
CA PRO A 74 25.58 -4.88 4.97
C PRO A 74 25.75 -4.80 3.45
N THR A 75 26.49 -3.80 2.97
CA THR A 75 26.86 -3.71 1.56
C THR A 75 27.83 -4.85 1.18
N PRO A 76 27.91 -5.25 -0.10
CA PRO A 76 28.87 -6.27 -0.55
C PRO A 76 30.34 -5.95 -0.20
N ASP A 77 30.67 -4.66 -0.07
CA ASP A 77 32.01 -4.18 0.30
C ASP A 77 32.27 -4.19 1.82
N GLY A 78 31.41 -4.84 2.60
CA GLY A 78 31.58 -5.04 4.04
C GLY A 78 31.20 -3.85 4.92
N LYS A 79 30.64 -2.77 4.36
CA LYS A 79 30.11 -1.66 5.19
C LYS A 79 28.85 -2.11 5.91
N GLU A 80 28.77 -1.79 7.21
CA GLU A 80 27.56 -1.98 8.02
C GLU A 80 26.36 -1.31 7.35
N GLY A 81 25.20 -1.97 7.42
CA GLY A 81 23.97 -1.42 6.89
C GLY A 81 23.46 -0.26 7.73
N GLN A 82 22.81 0.71 7.09
CA GLN A 82 22.24 1.86 7.80
C GLN A 82 21.03 1.46 8.63
N VAL A 83 20.90 2.05 9.81
CA VAL A 83 19.67 1.99 10.60
C VAL A 83 18.69 3.01 10.04
N ILE A 84 17.60 2.53 9.46
CA ILE A 84 16.46 3.35 9.06
C ILE A 84 15.56 3.53 10.28
N PRO A 85 15.34 4.76 10.76
CA PRO A 85 14.51 5.01 11.92
C PRO A 85 13.04 4.71 11.64
N ALA A 86 12.30 4.37 12.70
CA ALA A 86 10.85 4.20 12.63
C ALA A 86 10.18 5.49 12.12
N GLN A 87 9.14 5.32 11.31
CA GLN A 87 8.33 6.42 10.79
C GLN A 87 6.99 6.45 11.52
N PRO A 88 6.59 7.61 12.09
CA PRO A 88 5.29 7.75 12.72
C PRO A 88 4.17 7.70 11.68
N GLU A 89 2.94 7.47 12.16
CA GLU A 89 1.76 7.56 11.31
C GLU A 89 1.45 9.03 11.00
N ARG A 90 1.36 9.35 9.70
CA ARG A 90 0.93 10.65 9.17
C ARG A 90 -0.54 10.65 8.74
N VAL A 91 -1.12 9.46 8.53
CA VAL A 91 -2.49 9.31 8.05
C VAL A 91 -3.47 9.30 9.23
N PRO A 92 -4.61 10.00 9.15
CA PRO A 92 -5.63 9.95 10.20
C PRO A 92 -6.15 8.55 10.50
N ALA A 93 -6.48 8.31 11.77
CA ALA A 93 -6.90 7.00 12.28
C ALA A 93 -8.08 6.36 11.52
N LYS A 94 -8.92 7.16 10.86
CA LYS A 94 -10.03 6.65 10.03
C LYS A 94 -9.52 5.75 8.91
N TYR A 95 -8.45 6.12 8.20
CA TYR A 95 -7.94 5.34 7.06
C TYR A 95 -7.10 4.13 7.46
N LEU A 96 -6.77 3.98 8.74
CA LEU A 96 -6.07 2.79 9.25
C LEU A 96 -7.02 1.59 9.37
N LYS A 97 -8.32 1.85 9.46
CA LYS A 97 -9.34 0.82 9.67
C LYS A 97 -9.77 0.22 8.33
N PRO A 98 -9.86 -1.11 8.21
CA PRO A 98 -10.55 -1.73 7.08
C PRO A 98 -11.97 -1.16 6.92
N GLY A 99 -12.37 -0.90 5.68
CA GLY A 99 -13.70 -0.41 5.33
C GLY A 99 -13.87 1.11 5.40
N ALA A 100 -12.84 1.85 5.80
CA ALA A 100 -12.85 3.32 5.70
C ALA A 100 -12.81 3.82 4.25
N LEU A 101 -12.25 2.98 3.37
CA LEU A 101 -12.22 3.13 1.93
C LEU A 101 -12.62 1.78 1.32
N SER A 102 -13.18 1.80 0.11
CA SER A 102 -13.53 0.57 -0.62
C SER A 102 -13.13 0.66 -2.08
N ALA A 103 -12.85 -0.50 -2.68
CA ALA A 103 -12.51 -0.61 -4.09
C ALA A 103 -13.07 -1.91 -4.68
N GLU A 104 -13.68 -1.83 -5.85
CA GLU A 104 -14.17 -2.99 -6.59
C GLU A 104 -13.20 -3.35 -7.72
N VAL A 105 -12.44 -4.43 -7.53
CA VAL A 105 -11.44 -4.90 -8.48
C VAL A 105 -12.09 -5.75 -9.57
N LYS A 106 -11.94 -5.32 -10.82
CA LYS A 106 -12.42 -6.01 -12.02
C LYS A 106 -11.27 -6.71 -12.74
N ALA A 107 -11.61 -7.61 -13.67
CA ALA A 107 -10.61 -8.25 -14.50
C ALA A 107 -9.86 -7.23 -15.36
N GLY A 108 -8.58 -7.48 -15.63
CA GLY A 108 -7.72 -6.55 -16.37
C GLY A 108 -7.11 -5.48 -15.47
N SER A 109 -6.97 -4.26 -16.00
CA SER A 109 -6.32 -3.14 -15.32
C SER A 109 -7.32 -2.29 -14.54
N ASN A 110 -6.96 -1.93 -13.31
CA ASN A 110 -7.74 -1.08 -12.42
C ASN A 110 -6.85 0.04 -11.87
N THR A 111 -7.41 1.23 -11.79
CA THR A 111 -6.77 2.40 -11.17
C THR A 111 -7.66 2.93 -10.06
N PHE A 112 -7.12 3.01 -8.83
CA PHE A 112 -7.81 3.59 -7.69
C PHE A 112 -6.92 4.66 -7.05
N ASP A 113 -7.35 5.91 -7.15
CA ASP A 113 -6.64 7.02 -6.52
C ASP A 113 -7.31 7.39 -5.20
N PHE A 114 -6.50 7.61 -4.16
CA PHE A 114 -6.99 7.95 -2.82
C PHE A 114 -6.47 9.31 -2.39
N ALA A 115 -7.38 10.29 -2.36
CA ALA A 115 -7.12 11.62 -1.82
C ALA A 115 -7.50 11.67 -0.33
N LEU A 116 -6.50 11.67 0.54
CA LEU A 116 -6.67 11.64 1.98
C LEU A 116 -6.70 13.05 2.57
N THR A 117 -7.51 13.24 3.62
CA THR A 117 -7.64 14.50 4.35
C THR A 117 -7.44 14.28 5.85
N THR A 118 -6.85 15.26 6.52
CA THR A 118 -6.58 15.29 7.96
C THR A 118 -7.81 15.53 8.83
N LYS A 119 -8.86 16.13 8.25
CA LYS A 119 -10.16 16.37 8.89
C LYS A 119 -11.12 15.21 8.69
#